data_AF-A0A524C2D6-F1
#
_entry.id   AF-A0A524C2D6-F1
#
_cell.length_a   1.000
_cell.length_b   1.000
_cell.length_c   1.000
_cell.angle_alpha   90.00
_cell.angle_beta   90.00
_cell.angle_gamma   90.00
#
_symmetry.space_group_name_H-M   'P 1'
#
loop_
_entity.id
_entity.type
_entity.pdbx_description
1 polymer ?
#
loop_
_entity_poly.entity_id
_entity_poly.type
_entity_poly.pdbx_seq_one_letter_code
_entity_poly.pdbx_strand_id
1 'polypeptide(L)'
;MSLKENIIKKKNQFYNYITDPKVVRRCIIAAEIFFPAMIIMGVLVAVFLGPGNYNMMENYISDMGSHRYTPIPKFLDDGAMVTAILLVPVCFYLKRMFDLKSNQLESINVSSKYSSLVLVTFLIGLIGFFGIGFFSEDVAISLYPHTTSAYDLHEILTVVQFIGIAGAGWLLGIIFVRFPQGIIDIIGYEKISNLFPIIMGLMMIFLTPILCAFFLLELPPSIPFWEWMLFFSIFGWILPLGVIVLHQIKTDEIK
;
A
#
# COMPACT_ATOMS: atom_id res chain seq x y z
N MET A 1 37.55 -13.20 -8.75
CA MET A 1 36.36 -12.94 -7.91
C MET A 1 35.51 -14.19 -7.88
N SER A 2 35.17 -14.70 -6.70
CA SER A 2 34.37 -15.94 -6.57
C SER A 2 32.90 -15.72 -6.99
N LEU A 3 32.17 -16.78 -7.37
CA LEU A 3 30.74 -16.70 -7.69
C LEU A 3 29.94 -16.05 -6.54
N LYS A 4 30.30 -16.38 -5.30
CA LYS A 4 29.70 -15.82 -4.08
C LYS A 4 29.92 -14.30 -3.97
N GLU A 5 31.14 -13.83 -4.20
CA GLU A 5 31.45 -12.39 -4.22
C GLU A 5 30.66 -11.64 -5.30
N ASN A 6 30.53 -12.24 -6.48
CA ASN A 6 29.75 -11.65 -7.58
C ASN A 6 28.26 -11.52 -7.23
N ILE A 7 27.67 -12.53 -6.58
CA ILE A 7 26.27 -12.49 -6.12
C ILE A 7 26.08 -11.41 -5.05
N ILE A 8 26.97 -11.34 -4.06
CA ILE A 8 26.91 -10.33 -2.99
C ILE A 8 27.02 -8.92 -3.58
N LYS A 9 27.96 -8.71 -4.51
CA LYS A 9 28.13 -7.42 -5.19
C LYS A 9 26.86 -7.01 -5.95
N LYS A 10 26.27 -7.92 -6.73
CA LYS A 10 25.02 -7.66 -7.46
C LYS A 10 23.85 -7.36 -6.53
N LYS A 11 23.71 -8.12 -5.44
CA LYS A 11 22.68 -7.88 -4.41
C LYS A 11 22.83 -6.48 -3.80
N ASN A 12 24.04 -6.08 -3.45
CA ASN A 12 24.31 -4.76 -2.88
C ASN A 12 24.05 -3.64 -3.88
N GLN A 13 24.45 -3.83 -5.15
CA GLN A 13 24.16 -2.87 -6.22
C GLN A 13 22.65 -2.68 -6.42
N PHE A 14 21.90 -3.79 -6.48
CA PHE A 14 20.45 -3.74 -6.59
C PHE A 14 19.79 -3.07 -5.38
N TYR A 15 20.18 -3.45 -4.16
CA TYR A 15 19.68 -2.83 -2.93
C TYR A 15 19.97 -1.33 -2.88
N ASN A 16 21.18 -0.92 -3.27
CA ASN A 16 21.55 0.50 -3.33
C ASN A 16 20.73 1.26 -4.36
N TYR A 17 20.43 0.66 -5.50
CA TYR A 17 19.59 1.26 -6.54
C TYR A 17 18.13 1.43 -6.08
N ILE A 18 17.50 0.37 -5.56
CA ILE A 18 16.09 0.43 -5.14
C ILE A 18 15.88 1.28 -3.88
N THR A 19 16.94 1.56 -3.12
CA THR A 19 16.91 2.46 -1.97
C THR A 19 17.57 3.82 -2.25
N ASP A 20 17.85 4.13 -3.52
CA ASP A 20 18.35 5.45 -3.91
C ASP A 20 17.23 6.51 -3.71
N PRO A 21 17.50 7.61 -2.98
CA PRO A 21 16.47 8.62 -2.70
C PRO A 21 15.81 9.20 -3.95
N LYS A 22 16.55 9.35 -5.07
CA LYS A 22 15.98 9.90 -6.31
C LYS A 22 15.04 8.90 -6.98
N VAL A 23 15.38 7.61 -6.95
CA VAL A 23 14.50 6.53 -7.44
C VAL A 23 13.24 6.48 -6.59
N VAL A 24 13.38 6.41 -5.27
CA VAL A 24 12.26 6.32 -4.33
C VAL A 24 11.34 7.53 -4.43
N ARG A 25 11.89 8.75 -4.52
CA ARG A 25 11.12 9.97 -4.71
C ARG A 25 10.24 9.92 -5.97
N ARG A 26 10.80 9.48 -7.10
CA ARG A 26 10.02 9.34 -8.35
C ARG A 26 8.94 8.28 -8.21
N CYS A 27 9.25 7.17 -7.56
CA CYS A 27 8.30 6.10 -7.30
C CYS A 27 7.12 6.55 -6.43
N ILE A 28 7.37 7.29 -5.34
CA ILE A 28 6.29 7.81 -4.48
C ILE A 28 5.42 8.80 -5.27
N ILE A 29 6.02 9.80 -5.92
CA ILE A 29 5.26 10.80 -6.69
C ILE A 29 4.43 10.12 -7.78
N ALA A 30 5.02 9.16 -8.50
CA ALA A 30 4.30 8.41 -9.52
C ALA A 30 3.15 7.61 -8.90
N ALA A 31 3.36 6.88 -7.81
CA ALA A 31 2.32 6.08 -7.17
C ALA A 31 1.17 6.94 -6.59
N GLU A 32 1.49 8.04 -5.91
CA GLU A 32 0.52 8.95 -5.29
C GLU A 32 -0.33 9.72 -6.31
N ILE A 33 0.18 9.94 -7.52
CA ILE A 33 -0.58 10.58 -8.60
C ILE A 33 -1.31 9.53 -9.44
N PHE A 34 -0.59 8.51 -9.88
CA PHE A 34 -1.09 7.52 -10.83
C PHE A 34 -2.27 6.74 -10.26
N PHE A 35 -2.13 6.17 -9.07
CA PHE A 35 -3.16 5.28 -8.57
C PHE A 35 -4.48 6.00 -8.24
N PRO A 36 -4.49 7.14 -7.51
CA PRO A 36 -5.74 7.89 -7.31
C PRO A 36 -6.36 8.36 -8.63
N ALA A 37 -5.54 8.76 -9.61
CA ALA A 37 -6.05 9.12 -10.93
C ALA A 37 -6.73 7.93 -11.61
N MET A 38 -6.13 6.74 -11.57
CA MET A 38 -6.71 5.52 -12.14
C MET A 38 -8.02 5.12 -11.45
N ILE A 39 -8.10 5.22 -10.11
CA ILE A 39 -9.34 4.98 -9.37
C ILE A 39 -10.43 5.99 -9.73
N ILE A 40 -10.11 7.29 -9.76
CA ILE A 40 -11.07 8.33 -10.15
C ILE A 40 -11.58 8.07 -11.56
N MET A 41 -10.68 7.79 -12.51
CA MET A 41 -11.06 7.48 -13.89
C MET A 41 -11.92 6.22 -13.99
N GLY A 42 -11.56 5.15 -13.26
CA GLY A 42 -12.35 3.93 -13.19
C GLY A 42 -13.77 4.18 -12.70
N VAL A 43 -13.93 4.92 -11.59
CA VAL A 43 -15.24 5.29 -11.04
C VAL A 43 -16.03 6.15 -12.03
N LEU A 44 -15.41 7.18 -12.62
CA LEU A 44 -16.09 8.04 -13.60
C LEU A 44 -16.59 7.24 -14.80
N VAL A 45 -15.77 6.33 -15.33
CA VAL A 45 -16.14 5.48 -16.46
C VAL A 45 -17.25 4.50 -16.06
N ALA A 46 -17.17 3.87 -14.89
CA ALA A 46 -18.22 2.95 -14.41
C ALA A 46 -19.56 3.67 -14.19
N VAL A 47 -19.54 4.87 -13.60
CA VAL A 47 -20.77 5.65 -13.31
C VAL A 47 -21.41 6.23 -14.57
N PHE A 48 -20.61 6.80 -15.49
CA PHE A 48 -21.17 7.54 -16.64
C PHE A 48 -21.27 6.73 -17.92
N LEU A 49 -20.43 5.71 -18.08
CA LEU A 49 -20.32 4.92 -19.32
C LEU A 49 -20.56 3.42 -19.07
N GLY A 50 -20.69 2.99 -17.82
CA GLY A 50 -20.98 1.61 -17.44
C GLY A 50 -22.39 1.19 -17.84
N PRO A 51 -22.62 -0.11 -18.12
CA PRO A 51 -23.94 -0.63 -18.46
C PRO A 51 -24.88 -0.74 -17.23
N GLY A 52 -24.37 -0.50 -16.01
CA GLY A 52 -25.13 -0.54 -14.76
C GLY A 52 -25.00 0.74 -13.94
N ASN A 53 -25.87 0.91 -12.94
CA ASN A 53 -25.84 2.05 -12.02
C ASN A 53 -24.75 1.88 -10.96
N TYR A 54 -23.48 1.99 -11.35
CA TYR A 54 -22.36 1.81 -10.45
C TYR A 54 -22.44 2.76 -9.25
N ASN A 55 -22.42 2.23 -8.03
CA ASN A 55 -22.40 3.03 -6.81
C ASN A 55 -21.70 2.31 -5.65
N MET A 56 -21.08 3.07 -4.75
CA MET A 56 -20.26 2.50 -3.65
C MET A 56 -21.07 1.71 -2.61
N MET A 57 -22.40 1.87 -2.57
CA MET A 57 -23.24 1.12 -1.62
C MET A 57 -23.52 -0.29 -2.12
N GLU A 58 -23.53 -0.49 -3.44
CA GLU A 58 -23.96 -1.75 -4.06
C GLU A 58 -22.83 -2.44 -4.85
N ASN A 59 -21.76 -1.72 -5.19
CA ASN A 59 -20.68 -2.21 -6.04
C ASN A 59 -19.32 -2.17 -5.37
N TYR A 60 -18.59 -3.27 -5.50
CA TYR A 60 -17.24 -3.45 -5.01
C TYR A 60 -16.27 -2.53 -5.77
N ILE A 61 -15.12 -2.23 -5.18
CA ILE A 61 -14.02 -1.60 -5.91
C ILE A 61 -13.60 -2.51 -7.06
N SER A 62 -13.46 -3.81 -6.79
CA SER A 62 -13.08 -4.83 -7.77
C SER A 62 -14.03 -4.92 -8.96
N ASP A 63 -15.30 -4.54 -8.81
CA ASP A 63 -16.27 -4.48 -9.93
C ASP A 63 -15.77 -3.56 -11.07
N MET A 64 -14.94 -2.55 -10.77
CA MET A 64 -14.29 -1.72 -11.81
C MET A 64 -13.27 -2.50 -12.64
N GLY A 65 -12.92 -3.72 -12.26
CA GLY A 65 -12.07 -4.65 -13.01
C GLY A 65 -12.87 -5.58 -13.94
N SER A 66 -14.20 -5.40 -14.05
CA SER A 66 -15.03 -6.20 -14.95
C SER A 66 -15.75 -5.39 -16.04
N HIS A 67 -15.76 -5.95 -17.25
CA HIS A 67 -16.61 -5.53 -18.37
C HIS A 67 -18.12 -5.51 -18.05
N ARG A 68 -18.54 -6.20 -16.98
CA ARG A 68 -19.92 -6.14 -16.47
C ARG A 68 -20.29 -4.76 -15.95
N TYR A 69 -19.34 -4.01 -15.40
CA TYR A 69 -19.61 -2.72 -14.75
C TYR A 69 -18.93 -1.55 -15.42
N THR A 70 -17.85 -1.78 -16.17
CA THR A 70 -17.13 -0.72 -16.88
C THR A 70 -16.77 -1.15 -18.30
N PRO A 71 -16.94 -0.29 -19.32
CA PRO A 71 -16.44 -0.59 -20.66
C PRO A 71 -14.90 -0.68 -20.73
N ILE A 72 -14.19 -0.12 -19.74
CA ILE A 72 -12.72 -0.07 -19.70
C ILE A 72 -12.24 -0.55 -18.31
N PRO A 73 -12.21 -1.87 -18.05
CA PRO A 73 -11.81 -2.41 -16.74
C PRO A 73 -10.34 -2.18 -16.39
N LYS A 74 -9.52 -1.85 -17.40
CA LYS A 74 -8.08 -1.70 -17.25
C LYS A 74 -7.63 -0.57 -16.33
N PHE A 75 -8.51 0.38 -16.00
CA PHE A 75 -8.15 1.43 -15.05
C PHE A 75 -7.80 0.87 -13.67
N LEU A 76 -8.60 -0.05 -13.12
CA LEU A 76 -8.27 -0.65 -11.83
C LEU A 76 -7.09 -1.60 -11.95
N ASP A 77 -7.12 -2.50 -12.94
CA ASP A 77 -6.12 -3.56 -13.13
C ASP A 77 -4.70 -3.01 -13.28
N ASP A 78 -4.51 -2.13 -14.28
CA ASP A 78 -3.20 -1.55 -14.59
C ASP A 78 -2.78 -0.59 -13.47
N GLY A 79 -3.76 0.11 -12.88
CA GLY A 79 -3.59 0.91 -11.67
C GLY A 79 -2.91 0.11 -10.57
N ALA A 80 -3.49 -1.02 -10.20
CA ALA A 80 -3.01 -1.88 -9.12
C ALA A 80 -1.62 -2.46 -9.43
N MET A 81 -1.43 -3.01 -10.64
CA MET A 81 -0.17 -3.62 -11.05
C MET A 81 1.00 -2.62 -11.05
N VAL A 82 0.82 -1.47 -11.71
CA VAL A 82 1.89 -0.46 -11.82
C VAL A 82 2.21 0.12 -10.44
N THR A 83 1.18 0.39 -9.63
CA THR A 83 1.37 0.96 -8.29
C THR A 83 2.08 -0.01 -7.36
N ALA A 84 1.74 -1.30 -7.43
CA ALA A 84 2.45 -2.33 -6.67
C ALA A 84 3.96 -2.34 -6.98
N ILE A 85 4.33 -2.24 -8.27
CA ILE A 85 5.74 -2.16 -8.69
C ILE A 85 6.40 -0.89 -8.16
N LEU A 86 5.72 0.26 -8.28
CA LEU A 86 6.25 1.56 -7.82
C LEU A 86 6.47 1.60 -6.31
N LEU A 87 5.66 0.88 -5.52
CA LEU A 87 5.80 0.86 -4.06
C LEU A 87 6.94 -0.06 -3.57
N VAL A 88 7.46 -0.98 -4.38
CA VAL A 88 8.56 -1.87 -3.98
C VAL A 88 9.81 -1.10 -3.51
N PRO A 89 10.38 -0.15 -4.29
CA PRO A 89 11.47 0.72 -3.82
C PRO A 89 11.15 1.44 -2.50
N VAL A 90 9.91 1.89 -2.33
CA VAL A 90 9.45 2.62 -1.14
C VAL A 90 9.53 1.73 0.11
N CYS A 91 9.09 0.48 0.02
CA CYS A 91 9.17 -0.46 1.15
C CYS A 91 10.62 -0.72 1.58
N PHE A 92 11.53 -0.94 0.63
CA PHE A 92 12.95 -1.13 0.94
C PHE A 92 13.58 0.12 1.54
N TYR A 93 13.18 1.30 1.06
CA TYR A 93 13.64 2.58 1.59
C TYR A 93 13.15 2.82 3.02
N LEU A 94 11.87 2.53 3.33
CA LEU A 94 11.32 2.64 4.68
C LEU A 94 12.12 1.78 5.67
N LYS A 95 12.43 0.53 5.30
CA LYS A 95 13.29 -0.33 6.13
C LYS A 95 14.66 0.32 6.36
N ARG A 96 15.32 0.76 5.28
CA ARG A 96 16.64 1.42 5.36
C ARG A 96 16.60 2.66 6.24
N MET A 97 15.56 3.47 6.11
CA MET A 97 15.34 4.69 6.88
C MET A 97 15.25 4.35 8.39
N PHE A 98 14.39 3.42 8.78
CA PHE A 98 14.27 3.02 10.20
C PHE A 98 15.56 2.41 10.74
N ASP A 99 16.24 1.55 9.97
CA ASP A 99 17.51 0.96 10.37
C ASP A 99 18.61 2.01 10.59
N LEU A 100 18.73 2.98 9.68
CA LEU A 100 19.74 4.04 9.79
C LEU A 100 19.41 5.00 10.94
N LYS A 101 18.16 5.47 11.02
CA LYS A 101 17.76 6.50 11.98
C LYS A 101 17.73 5.95 13.41
N SER A 102 17.42 4.67 13.62
CA SER A 102 17.51 4.04 14.95
C SER A 102 18.94 3.94 15.49
N ASN A 103 19.95 4.03 14.63
CA ASN A 103 21.36 4.10 15.05
C ASN A 103 21.85 5.54 15.24
N GLN A 104 21.11 6.55 14.73
CA GLN A 104 21.53 7.95 14.69
C GLN A 104 20.77 8.84 15.69
N LEU A 105 19.53 8.48 16.01
CA LEU A 105 18.61 9.29 16.81
C LEU A 105 18.18 8.50 18.05
N GLU A 106 18.37 9.07 19.23
CA GLU A 106 17.96 8.44 20.49
C GLU A 106 16.42 8.35 20.64
N SER A 107 15.69 9.23 19.95
CA SER A 107 14.23 9.33 19.99
C SER A 107 13.50 8.22 19.23
N ILE A 108 14.23 7.39 18.46
CA ILE A 108 13.69 6.22 17.77
C ILE A 108 14.58 5.01 17.97
N ASN A 109 13.99 3.87 18.37
CA ASN A 109 14.73 2.63 18.53
C ASN A 109 13.92 1.47 17.95
N VAL A 110 13.96 1.35 16.63
CA VAL A 110 13.33 0.26 15.89
C VAL A 110 14.39 -0.78 15.58
N SER A 111 14.25 -1.97 16.16
CA SER A 111 15.16 -3.08 15.85
C SER A 111 15.11 -3.45 14.37
N SER A 112 16.24 -3.82 13.78
CA SER A 112 16.28 -4.18 12.36
C SER A 112 15.45 -5.43 12.01
N LYS A 113 15.17 -6.30 13.00
CA LYS A 113 14.23 -7.42 12.83
C LYS A 113 12.80 -6.92 12.65
N TYR A 114 12.40 -5.91 13.41
CA TYR A 114 11.07 -5.31 13.33
C TYR A 114 10.86 -4.56 12.01
N SER A 115 11.85 -3.75 11.59
CA SER A 115 11.81 -3.06 10.27
C SER A 115 11.81 -4.07 9.11
N SER A 116 12.51 -5.20 9.23
CA SER A 116 12.46 -6.30 8.26
C SER A 116 11.08 -6.96 8.21
N LEU A 117 10.42 -7.14 9.37
CA LEU A 117 9.06 -7.67 9.41
C LEU A 117 8.08 -6.74 8.70
N VAL A 118 8.16 -5.43 8.96
CA VAL A 118 7.37 -4.42 8.21
C VAL A 118 7.59 -4.57 6.71
N LEU A 119 8.85 -4.63 6.25
CA LEU A 119 9.17 -4.81 4.83
C LEU A 119 8.51 -6.07 4.24
N VAL A 120 8.69 -7.22 4.88
CA VAL A 120 8.17 -8.50 4.35
C VAL A 120 6.64 -8.48 4.29
N THR A 121 5.98 -8.01 5.35
CA THR A 121 4.51 -7.92 5.39
C THR A 121 3.99 -6.97 4.31
N PHE A 122 4.66 -5.84 4.09
CA PHE A 122 4.29 -4.90 3.02
C PHE A 122 4.48 -5.53 1.65
N LEU A 123 5.62 -6.21 1.40
CA LEU A 123 5.87 -6.89 0.12
C LEU A 123 4.86 -7.99 -0.18
N ILE A 124 4.40 -8.74 0.83
CA ILE A 124 3.29 -9.70 0.68
C ILE A 124 2.03 -8.97 0.21
N GLY A 125 1.73 -7.83 0.82
CA GLY A 125 0.62 -6.97 0.40
C GLY A 125 0.74 -6.49 -1.04
N LEU A 126 1.94 -6.09 -1.48
CA LEU A 126 2.18 -5.67 -2.87
C LEU A 126 2.09 -6.83 -3.87
N ILE A 127 2.45 -8.05 -3.47
CA ILE A 127 2.24 -9.24 -4.32
C ILE A 127 0.75 -9.50 -4.52
N GLY A 128 -0.05 -9.42 -3.45
CA GLY A 128 -1.51 -9.47 -3.55
C GLY A 128 -2.05 -8.37 -4.45
N PHE A 129 -1.59 -7.14 -4.24
CA PHE A 129 -2.06 -5.97 -5.00
C PHE A 129 -1.73 -6.03 -6.49
N PHE A 130 -0.52 -6.48 -6.84
CA PHE A 130 -0.18 -6.78 -8.23
C PHE A 130 -1.06 -7.90 -8.78
N GLY A 131 -1.25 -8.93 -7.96
CA GLY A 131 -2.03 -10.12 -8.27
C GLY A 131 -3.47 -9.81 -8.64
N ILE A 132 -4.16 -8.94 -7.90
CA ILE A 132 -5.57 -8.61 -8.19
C ILE A 132 -5.75 -7.92 -9.54
N GLY A 133 -4.75 -7.13 -9.99
CA GLY A 133 -4.80 -6.51 -11.30
C GLY A 133 -4.44 -7.48 -12.43
N PHE A 134 -3.55 -8.43 -12.16
CA PHE A 134 -3.19 -9.45 -13.15
C PHE A 134 -4.30 -10.50 -13.32
N PHE A 135 -4.86 -10.96 -12.22
CA PHE A 135 -6.03 -11.85 -12.17
C PHE A 135 -7.26 -11.01 -11.87
N SER A 136 -7.62 -10.13 -12.80
CA SER A 136 -8.82 -9.31 -12.68
C SER A 136 -10.10 -10.16 -12.65
N GLU A 137 -11.22 -9.56 -12.26
CA GLU A 137 -12.51 -10.23 -12.17
C GLU A 137 -12.91 -10.90 -13.51
N ASP A 138 -12.69 -10.22 -14.64
CA ASP A 138 -12.95 -10.82 -15.96
C ASP A 138 -12.05 -12.01 -16.26
N VAL A 139 -10.77 -11.95 -15.86
CA VAL A 139 -9.84 -13.07 -16.03
C VAL A 139 -10.29 -14.24 -15.18
N ALA A 140 -10.67 -14.01 -13.93
CA ALA A 140 -11.19 -15.02 -13.03
C ALA A 140 -12.44 -15.72 -13.60
N ILE A 141 -13.43 -14.93 -14.05
CA ILE A 141 -14.66 -15.44 -14.68
C ILE A 141 -14.33 -16.28 -15.93
N SER A 142 -13.39 -15.82 -16.76
CA SER A 142 -13.01 -16.52 -18.00
C SER A 142 -12.28 -17.85 -17.75
N LEU A 143 -11.47 -17.93 -16.68
CA LEU A 143 -10.72 -19.13 -16.32
C LEU A 143 -11.62 -20.16 -15.62
N TYR A 144 -12.67 -19.71 -14.95
CA TYR A 144 -13.54 -20.55 -14.12
C TYR A 144 -15.04 -20.31 -14.37
N PRO A 145 -15.54 -20.50 -15.61
CA PRO A 145 -16.91 -20.12 -15.99
C PRO A 145 -18.02 -20.98 -15.37
N HIS A 146 -17.69 -22.13 -14.76
CA HIS A 146 -18.67 -23.13 -14.31
C HIS A 146 -18.45 -23.64 -12.88
N THR A 147 -17.52 -23.09 -12.11
CA THR A 147 -17.26 -23.54 -10.74
C THR A 147 -17.88 -22.57 -9.74
N THR A 148 -18.83 -23.06 -8.95
CA THR A 148 -19.42 -22.37 -7.81
C THR A 148 -18.63 -22.56 -6.50
N SER A 149 -17.44 -23.16 -6.52
CA SER A 149 -16.66 -23.32 -5.29
C SER A 149 -15.15 -23.36 -5.48
N ALA A 150 -14.51 -22.74 -4.47
CA ALA A 150 -13.14 -22.90 -4.00
C ALA A 150 -12.05 -22.27 -4.85
N TYR A 151 -11.82 -20.98 -4.56
CA TYR A 151 -10.62 -20.19 -4.87
C TYR A 151 -10.62 -19.50 -6.23
N ASP A 152 -11.46 -18.47 -6.35
CA ASP A 152 -11.13 -17.39 -7.25
C ASP A 152 -9.74 -16.83 -6.86
N LEU A 153 -8.78 -16.91 -7.78
CA LEU A 153 -7.43 -16.38 -7.56
C LEU A 153 -7.48 -14.89 -7.22
N HIS A 154 -8.44 -14.15 -7.80
CA HIS A 154 -8.70 -12.76 -7.46
C HIS A 154 -9.01 -12.62 -5.96
N GLU A 155 -9.95 -13.41 -5.44
CA GLU A 155 -10.34 -13.38 -4.02
C GLU A 155 -9.16 -13.72 -3.10
N ILE A 156 -8.37 -14.76 -3.42
CA ILE A 156 -7.17 -15.08 -2.63
C ILE A 156 -6.20 -13.90 -2.62
N LEU A 157 -5.93 -13.30 -3.78
CA LEU A 157 -4.96 -12.22 -3.91
C LEU A 157 -5.44 -10.95 -3.22
N THR A 158 -6.76 -10.71 -3.21
CA THR A 158 -7.40 -9.66 -2.42
C THR A 158 -7.19 -9.88 -0.92
N VAL A 159 -7.38 -11.11 -0.42
CA VAL A 159 -7.09 -11.45 0.98
C VAL A 159 -5.60 -11.26 1.31
N VAL A 160 -4.70 -11.72 0.43
CA VAL A 160 -3.24 -11.53 0.59
C VAL A 160 -2.87 -10.05 0.62
N GLN A 161 -3.46 -9.25 -0.26
CA GLN A 161 -3.27 -7.80 -0.31
C GLN A 161 -3.70 -7.16 1.01
N PHE A 162 -4.93 -7.41 1.46
CA PHE A 162 -5.45 -6.78 2.66
C PHE A 162 -4.67 -7.19 3.90
N ILE A 163 -4.38 -8.48 4.10
CA ILE A 163 -3.58 -8.95 5.25
C ILE A 163 -2.18 -8.33 5.21
N GLY A 164 -1.54 -8.29 4.04
CA GLY A 164 -0.20 -7.72 3.89
C GLY A 164 -0.16 -6.21 4.11
N ILE A 165 -1.02 -5.44 3.45
CA ILE A 165 -1.03 -3.98 3.57
C ILE A 165 -1.54 -3.54 4.95
N ALA A 166 -2.65 -4.10 5.45
CA ALA A 166 -3.17 -3.76 6.77
C ALA A 166 -2.22 -4.23 7.89
N GLY A 167 -1.59 -5.40 7.74
CA GLY A 167 -0.57 -5.90 8.66
C GLY A 167 0.67 -5.01 8.69
N ALA A 168 1.15 -4.55 7.54
CA ALA A 168 2.25 -3.59 7.46
C ALA A 168 1.86 -2.24 8.09
N GLY A 169 0.65 -1.76 7.81
CA GLY A 169 0.05 -0.58 8.44
C GLY A 169 0.05 -0.72 9.96
N TRP A 170 -0.49 -1.81 10.50
CA TRP A 170 -0.54 -2.08 11.94
C TRP A 170 0.85 -2.04 12.60
N LEU A 171 1.85 -2.69 11.99
CA LEU A 171 3.24 -2.67 12.47
C LEU A 171 3.85 -1.26 12.42
N LEU A 172 3.65 -0.53 11.31
CA LEU A 172 4.06 0.86 11.20
C LEU A 172 3.37 1.73 12.25
N GLY A 173 2.08 1.55 12.46
CA GLY A 173 1.30 2.29 13.44
C GLY A 173 1.86 2.15 14.85
N ILE A 174 2.34 0.95 15.23
CA ILE A 174 3.02 0.75 16.51
C ILE A 174 4.29 1.58 16.60
N ILE A 175 5.09 1.67 15.53
CA ILE A 175 6.28 2.55 15.50
C ILE A 175 5.85 4.01 15.71
N PHE A 176 4.82 4.45 15.01
CA PHE A 176 4.34 5.84 15.05
C PHE A 176 3.80 6.25 16.42
N VAL A 177 3.05 5.38 17.08
CA VAL A 177 2.53 5.62 18.44
C VAL A 177 3.64 5.50 19.50
N ARG A 178 4.58 4.56 19.33
CA ARG A 178 5.64 4.31 20.32
C ARG A 178 6.76 5.35 20.25
N PHE A 179 7.08 5.86 19.06
CA PHE A 179 8.20 6.78 18.83
C PHE A 179 7.74 8.07 18.11
N PRO A 180 6.75 8.81 18.63
CA PRO A 180 6.19 9.96 17.93
C PRO A 180 7.23 11.07 17.71
N GLN A 181 8.09 11.32 18.71
CA GLN A 181 9.19 12.27 18.59
C GLN A 181 10.20 11.83 17.52
N GLY A 182 10.57 10.54 17.52
CA GLY A 182 11.46 9.98 16.51
C GLY A 182 10.93 10.10 15.09
N ILE A 183 9.61 9.94 14.89
CA ILE A 183 8.98 10.21 13.60
C ILE A 183 9.11 11.69 13.21
N ILE A 184 8.89 12.63 14.14
CA ILE A 184 9.04 14.06 13.88
C ILE A 184 10.49 14.41 13.54
N ASP A 185 11.46 13.81 14.22
CA ASP A 185 12.88 14.02 13.96
C ASP A 185 13.30 13.45 12.59
N ILE A 186 12.69 12.32 12.18
CA ILE A 186 12.86 11.75 10.83
C ILE A 186 12.31 12.71 9.76
N ILE A 187 11.11 13.24 9.99
CA ILE A 187 10.48 14.21 9.10
C ILE A 187 11.36 15.47 9.02
N GLY A 188 11.88 15.96 10.15
CA GLY A 188 12.63 17.19 10.23
C GLY A 188 11.76 18.45 10.24
N TYR A 189 10.48 18.32 10.61
CA TYR A 189 9.57 19.46 10.80
C TYR A 189 9.43 19.80 12.29
N GLU A 190 10.17 20.79 12.76
CA GLU A 190 10.15 21.24 14.16
C GLU A 190 8.78 21.78 14.63
N LYS A 191 7.90 22.16 13.68
CA LYS A 191 6.59 22.76 13.98
C LYS A 191 5.43 21.77 14.03
N ILE A 192 5.67 20.48 13.75
CA ILE A 192 4.61 19.47 13.79
C ILE A 192 4.41 18.98 15.23
N SER A 193 3.15 18.92 15.66
CA SER A 193 2.80 18.38 16.98
C SER A 193 3.03 16.88 17.07
N ASN A 194 3.49 16.41 18.22
CA ASN A 194 3.60 14.97 18.57
C ASN A 194 2.27 14.22 18.44
N LEU A 195 1.14 14.93 18.40
CA LEU A 195 -0.17 14.33 18.15
C LEU A 195 -0.30 13.78 16.72
N PHE A 196 0.39 14.36 15.72
CA PHE A 196 0.24 13.93 14.34
C PHE A 196 0.70 12.47 14.11
N PRO A 197 1.92 12.06 14.51
CA PRO A 197 2.33 10.66 14.40
C PRO A 197 1.43 9.72 15.21
N ILE A 198 0.98 10.15 16.38
CA ILE A 198 0.10 9.34 17.24
C ILE A 198 -1.25 9.09 16.55
N ILE A 199 -1.92 10.13 16.06
CA ILE A 199 -3.21 10.00 15.37
C ILE A 199 -3.07 9.09 14.16
N MET A 200 -2.04 9.32 13.34
CA MET A 200 -1.82 8.50 12.15
C MET A 200 -1.53 7.04 12.51
N GLY A 201 -0.73 6.80 13.55
CA GLY A 201 -0.45 5.46 14.03
C GLY A 201 -1.68 4.77 14.63
N LEU A 202 -2.55 5.49 15.34
CA LEU A 202 -3.82 4.96 15.84
C LEU A 202 -4.79 4.62 14.70
N MET A 203 -4.82 5.39 13.62
CA MET A 203 -5.59 5.04 12.42
C MET A 203 -5.09 3.72 11.81
N MET A 204 -3.77 3.53 11.72
CA MET A 204 -3.18 2.29 11.22
C MET A 204 -3.47 1.08 12.14
N ILE A 205 -3.39 1.26 13.47
CA ILE A 205 -3.58 0.19 14.46
C ILE A 205 -5.05 -0.20 14.60
N PHE A 206 -5.95 0.77 14.61
CA PHE A 206 -7.36 0.56 14.97
C PHE A 206 -8.30 0.70 13.79
N LEU A 207 -8.26 1.83 13.05
CA LEU A 207 -9.25 2.09 12.00
C LEU A 207 -9.19 1.03 10.89
N THR A 208 -8.00 0.73 10.35
CA THR A 208 -7.88 -0.25 9.26
C THR A 208 -8.34 -1.66 9.70
N PRO A 209 -7.89 -2.22 10.84
CA PRO A 209 -8.39 -3.53 11.28
C PRO A 209 -9.87 -3.56 11.65
N ILE A 210 -10.43 -2.47 12.21
CA ILE A 210 -11.87 -2.39 12.50
C ILE A 210 -12.67 -2.47 11.19
N LEU A 211 -12.28 -1.70 10.16
CA LEU A 211 -12.97 -1.73 8.87
C LEU A 211 -12.79 -3.06 8.14
N CYS A 212 -11.63 -3.70 8.28
CA CYS A 212 -11.41 -5.07 7.80
C CYS A 212 -12.35 -6.06 8.51
N ALA A 213 -12.52 -5.94 9.84
CA ALA A 213 -13.47 -6.76 10.57
C ALA A 213 -14.92 -6.49 10.13
N PHE A 214 -15.30 -5.24 9.87
CA PHE A 214 -16.65 -4.91 9.39
C PHE A 214 -16.92 -5.50 8.00
N PHE A 215 -15.93 -5.45 7.11
CA PHE A 215 -15.97 -6.09 5.80
C PHE A 215 -16.12 -7.62 5.92
N LEU A 216 -15.27 -8.28 6.72
CA LEU A 216 -15.29 -9.74 6.90
C LEU A 216 -16.53 -10.27 7.63
N LEU A 217 -17.12 -9.47 8.52
CA LEU A 217 -18.34 -9.80 9.25
C LEU A 217 -19.62 -9.38 8.51
N GLU A 218 -19.48 -8.81 7.30
CA GLU A 218 -20.59 -8.41 6.43
C GLU A 218 -21.60 -7.50 7.13
N LEU A 219 -21.12 -6.57 7.95
CA LEU A 219 -22.01 -5.69 8.73
C LEU A 219 -22.81 -4.74 7.82
N PRO A 220 -24.00 -4.28 8.24
CA PRO A 220 -24.67 -3.17 7.57
C PRO A 220 -23.76 -1.94 7.47
N PRO A 221 -23.89 -1.07 6.45
CA PRO A 221 -24.98 -1.03 5.48
C PRO A 221 -24.84 -2.02 4.31
N SER A 222 -23.62 -2.40 3.91
CA SER A 222 -23.36 -3.42 2.88
C SER A 222 -21.88 -3.81 2.84
N ILE A 223 -21.56 -4.99 2.29
CA ILE A 223 -20.17 -5.45 2.11
C ILE A 223 -19.37 -4.52 1.18
N PRO A 224 -19.89 -4.10 0.00
CA PRO A 224 -19.17 -3.18 -0.87
C PRO A 224 -18.82 -1.85 -0.21
N PHE A 225 -19.74 -1.30 0.58
CA PHE A 225 -19.48 -0.07 1.32
C PHE A 225 -18.28 -0.21 2.26
N TRP A 226 -18.17 -1.33 2.98
CA TRP A 226 -17.04 -1.57 3.88
C TRP A 226 -15.73 -1.80 3.16
N GLU A 227 -15.75 -2.39 1.95
CA GLU A 227 -14.57 -2.46 1.10
C GLU A 227 -14.07 -1.06 0.71
N TRP A 228 -14.98 -0.16 0.30
CA TRP A 228 -14.67 1.24 0.03
C TRP A 228 -14.10 1.97 1.23
N MET A 229 -14.69 1.78 2.42
CA MET A 229 -14.18 2.39 3.64
C MET A 229 -12.79 1.85 4.01
N LEU A 230 -12.58 0.53 3.88
CA LEU A 230 -11.29 -0.10 4.10
C LEU A 230 -10.23 0.48 3.15
N PHE A 231 -10.56 0.61 1.87
CA PHE A 231 -9.72 1.26 0.87
C PHE A 231 -9.37 2.70 1.27
N PHE A 232 -10.35 3.55 1.61
CA PHE A 232 -10.09 4.92 2.03
C PHE A 232 -9.25 4.99 3.30
N SER A 233 -9.42 4.05 4.24
CA SER A 233 -8.60 4.00 5.44
C SER A 233 -7.14 3.69 5.15
N ILE A 234 -6.87 2.79 4.19
CA ILE A 234 -5.52 2.45 3.73
C ILE A 234 -4.89 3.65 3.04
N PHE A 235 -5.61 4.30 2.12
CA PHE A 235 -5.16 5.53 1.46
C PHE A 235 -4.92 6.68 2.44
N GLY A 236 -5.75 6.75 3.49
CA GLY A 236 -5.67 7.75 4.54
C GLY A 236 -4.34 7.73 5.30
N TRP A 237 -3.59 6.63 5.29
CA TRP A 237 -2.25 6.58 5.88
C TRP A 237 -1.12 6.33 4.89
N ILE A 238 -1.36 5.68 3.74
CA ILE A 238 -0.34 5.51 2.69
C ILE A 238 0.07 6.86 2.09
N LEU A 239 -0.89 7.73 1.75
CA LEU A 239 -0.57 9.03 1.13
C LEU A 239 0.21 9.93 2.09
N PRO A 240 -0.20 10.13 3.36
CA PRO A 240 0.63 10.91 4.29
C PRO A 240 2.01 10.29 4.54
N LEU A 241 2.12 8.96 4.57
CA LEU A 241 3.41 8.28 4.71
C LEU A 241 4.34 8.57 3.53
N GLY A 242 3.84 8.54 2.30
CA GLY A 242 4.64 8.90 1.12
C GLY A 242 5.10 10.36 1.16
N VAL A 243 4.22 11.29 1.57
CA VAL A 243 4.59 12.70 1.79
C VAL A 243 5.68 12.86 2.87
N ILE A 244 5.58 12.11 3.98
CA ILE A 244 6.61 12.08 5.04
C ILE A 244 7.96 11.64 4.47
N VAL A 245 7.99 10.55 3.71
CA VAL A 245 9.23 10.03 3.10
C VAL A 245 9.79 11.01 2.07
N LEU A 246 8.95 11.61 1.24
CA LEU A 246 9.37 12.64 0.28
C LEU A 246 10.01 13.84 0.96
N HIS A 247 9.43 14.27 2.08
CA HIS A 247 9.97 15.39 2.84
C HIS A 247 11.31 15.04 3.48
N GLN A 248 11.45 13.86 4.09
CA GLN A 248 12.71 13.41 4.65
C GLN A 248 13.82 13.27 3.58
N ILE A 249 13.51 12.73 2.39
CA ILE A 249 14.45 12.68 1.26
C ILE A 249 14.96 14.09 0.92
N LYS A 250 14.05 15.08 0.83
CA LYS A 250 14.43 16.47 0.54
C LYS A 250 15.30 17.07 1.64
N THR A 251 15.00 16.79 2.91
CA THR A 251 15.77 17.29 4.05
C THR A 251 17.18 16.73 4.06
N ASP A 252 17.36 15.45 3.74
CA ASP A 252 18.69 14.82 3.63
C ASP A 252 19.48 15.30 2.40
N GLU A 253 18.83 15.80 1.34
CA GLU A 253 19.50 16.41 0.16
C GLU A 253 20.07 17.82 0.43
N ILE A 254 19.52 18.55 1.42
CA ILE A 254 19.90 19.93 1.75
C ILE A 254 21.07 19.99 2.76
N LYS A 255 21.29 18.91 3.52
CA LYS A 255 22.38 18.79 4.51
C LYS A 255 23.66 18.28 3.88
#